data_AF-A0A1D8TQP3-F1
#
_entry.id   AF-A0A1D8TQP3-F1
#
_cell.length_a   1.000
_cell.length_b   1.000
_cell.length_c   1.000
_cell.angle_alpha   90.00
_cell.angle_beta   90.00
_cell.angle_gamma   90.00
#
_symmetry.space_group_name_H-M   'P 1'
#
loop_
_entity.id
_entity.type
_entity.pdbx_description
1 polymer ?
#
loop_
_entity_poly.entity_id
_entity_poly.type
_entity_poly.pdbx_seq_one_letter_code
_entity_poly.pdbx_strand_id
1 'polypeptide(L)'
;MEFNYAYKNSTAISDRGSSTQMSFSPDTKRPPTYFIGELGKNVAFREAISALHDVVVSDLRFKPKDRTEYKQWRANQDQQDWQIIAAQRQDLANKIQPLQAELTQLNQNRYQRLSTFYKARQQYYNYLYQKDHDAWFVLDPVITVHPDEVFFECFSQDESSYGRLGASYEVFKTISEFACGTTNIDYSAALYNEFQKIRSYKTTQFEIDPSGFEVKTTHEAAFKEVKIDLPDSWVRGFLQVSSAMALPATTFDLQPMDIHNICFVLRRHKEKTGPRGMRYHLKPGEPVRIVFEPWNIEIVCSRSPYQGSSEQVIRVWGRRRLHILERLIPIANKFTIHLLGTGMPSFYVADLGDMSFTLGLSGWTANDWSQAGNFDLMAPRADVDQWTQQLIFDALRENWVESPHSLAQRLDLSPTAVLGALGAYTQAGRAIYDLNKQVYRVRELSREPLPMERLRFANQREETATRFLSNNAVQITSVNDTQGTLQLQGNVRDKSKTYNPALTIDRDERIIAAECTCNWYQQNKLYKGPCEHILALRMQHARQSQ
;
A
#
# COMPACT_ATOMS: atom_id res chain seq x y z
N MET A 1 -31.38 -0.60 3.59
CA MET A 1 -30.39 -1.11 4.56
C MET A 1 -31.01 -0.87 5.93
N GLU A 2 -31.63 -1.88 6.53
CA GLU A 2 -32.18 -1.77 7.88
C GLU A 2 -31.05 -2.07 8.87
N PHE A 3 -30.73 -1.11 9.73
CA PHE A 3 -29.69 -1.23 10.73
C PHE A 3 -30.29 -1.74 12.04
N ASN A 4 -29.92 -2.94 12.46
CA ASN A 4 -30.31 -3.53 13.74
C ASN A 4 -29.14 -3.42 14.73
N TYR A 5 -29.27 -2.55 15.75
CA TYR A 5 -28.31 -2.40 16.85
C TYR A 5 -28.76 -3.19 18.09
N ALA A 6 -27.83 -3.85 18.79
CA ALA A 6 -28.10 -4.55 20.05
C ALA A 6 -27.07 -4.15 21.13
N TYR A 7 -27.55 -3.55 22.24
CA TYR A 7 -26.72 -3.05 23.34
C TYR A 7 -26.87 -3.95 24.59
N LYS A 8 -25.78 -4.17 25.34
CA LYS A 8 -25.78 -5.03 26.54
C LYS A 8 -26.24 -4.30 27.80
N ASN A 9 -25.94 -3.01 27.92
CA ASN A 9 -26.21 -2.17 29.09
C ASN A 9 -26.67 -0.76 28.69
N SER A 10 -27.34 -0.06 29.59
CA SER A 10 -27.59 1.38 29.48
C SER A 10 -26.29 2.17 29.73
N THR A 11 -26.11 3.25 28.98
CA THR A 11 -25.06 4.25 29.25
C THR A 11 -25.25 4.78 30.67
N ALA A 12 -24.18 4.81 31.47
CA ALA A 12 -24.24 5.20 32.87
C ALA A 12 -23.26 6.34 33.16
N ILE A 13 -23.66 7.23 34.07
CA ILE A 13 -22.85 8.32 34.58
C ILE A 13 -22.66 8.04 36.07
N SER A 14 -21.42 7.81 36.50
CA SER A 14 -21.09 7.74 37.93
C SER A 14 -20.29 8.99 38.31
N ASP A 15 -20.87 9.79 39.18
CA ASP A 15 -20.27 11.02 39.68
C ASP A 15 -19.67 10.76 41.07
N ARG A 16 -18.36 10.92 41.20
CA ARG A 16 -17.67 10.99 42.51
C ARG A 16 -17.06 12.37 42.60
N GLY A 17 -17.10 13.01 43.77
CA GLY A 17 -16.81 14.45 43.95
C GLY A 17 -15.47 14.99 43.44
N SER A 18 -14.55 14.14 42.96
CA SER A 18 -13.30 14.54 42.27
C SER A 18 -13.14 13.96 40.85
N SER A 19 -14.08 13.16 40.34
CA SER A 19 -14.09 12.66 38.96
C SER A 19 -15.49 12.20 38.50
N THR A 20 -15.90 12.66 37.32
CA THR A 20 -17.09 12.16 36.63
C THR A 20 -16.66 11.09 35.63
N GLN A 21 -17.19 9.87 35.78
CA GLN A 21 -16.94 8.76 34.85
C GLN A 21 -18.21 8.48 34.05
N MET A 22 -18.13 8.64 32.73
CA MET A 22 -19.20 8.33 31.79
C MET A 22 -18.85 7.02 31.07
N SER A 23 -19.69 6.00 31.18
CA SER A 23 -19.50 4.73 30.48
C SER A 23 -20.55 4.56 29.38
N PHE A 24 -20.08 4.46 28.13
CA PHE A 24 -20.92 4.19 26.97
C PHE A 24 -20.90 2.70 26.67
N SER A 25 -22.07 2.09 26.44
CA SER A 25 -22.15 0.67 26.04
C SER A 25 -22.05 0.56 24.51
N PRO A 26 -20.96 -0.01 23.95
CA PRO A 26 -20.88 -0.28 22.52
C PRO A 26 -21.76 -1.48 22.11
N ASP A 27 -22.00 -1.59 20.80
CA ASP A 27 -22.71 -2.68 20.12
C ASP A 27 -22.02 -4.04 20.37
N THR A 28 -22.80 -5.10 20.55
CA THR A 28 -22.42 -6.35 21.23
C THR A 28 -21.83 -7.44 20.35
N LYS A 29 -21.65 -7.21 19.04
CA LYS A 29 -21.18 -8.25 18.11
C LYS A 29 -19.67 -8.57 18.18
N ARG A 30 -18.87 -7.81 18.95
CA ARG A 30 -17.43 -8.09 19.24
C ARG A 30 -16.95 -7.38 20.53
N PRO A 31 -15.80 -7.77 21.12
CA PRO A 31 -15.13 -6.95 22.12
C PRO A 31 -14.75 -5.59 21.50
N PRO A 32 -15.03 -4.46 22.17
CA PRO A 32 -14.58 -3.14 21.70
C PRO A 32 -13.06 -3.11 21.58
N THR A 33 -12.51 -2.50 20.53
CA THR A 33 -11.06 -2.20 20.48
C THR A 33 -10.82 -0.92 21.25
N TYR A 34 -9.96 -0.98 22.27
CA TYR A 34 -9.52 0.19 23.01
C TYR A 34 -8.09 -0.02 23.51
N PHE A 35 -7.39 1.08 23.75
CA PHE A 35 -6.04 1.06 24.28
C PHE A 35 -5.75 2.39 24.97
N ILE A 36 -5.20 2.34 26.17
CA ILE A 36 -4.78 3.52 26.92
C ILE A 36 -3.34 3.33 27.36
N GLY A 37 -2.44 4.20 26.86
CA GLY A 37 -1.01 4.13 27.17
C GLY A 37 -0.39 5.50 27.38
N GLU A 38 0.44 5.64 28.42
CA GLU A 38 1.30 6.81 28.61
C GLU A 38 2.59 6.63 27.79
N LEU A 39 2.88 7.59 26.91
CA LEU A 39 4.06 7.54 26.04
C LEU A 39 5.36 7.72 26.83
N GLY A 40 6.29 6.76 26.67
CA GLY A 40 7.63 6.81 27.25
C GLY A 40 8.71 7.35 26.30
N LYS A 41 8.63 7.01 25.00
CA LYS A 41 9.59 7.44 23.98
C LYS A 41 9.06 8.59 23.12
N ASN A 42 8.86 9.75 23.74
CA ASN A 42 8.15 10.90 23.17
C ASN A 42 8.70 11.38 21.81
N VAL A 43 10.00 11.71 21.75
CA VAL A 43 10.59 12.32 20.53
C VAL A 43 10.68 11.32 19.38
N ALA A 44 11.09 10.08 19.66
CA ALA A 44 11.17 9.05 18.64
C ALA A 44 9.79 8.74 18.06
N PHE A 45 8.76 8.60 18.91
CA PHE A 45 7.39 8.39 18.45
C PHE A 45 6.88 9.58 17.61
N ARG A 46 7.15 10.82 18.04
CA ARG A 46 6.80 12.02 17.26
C ARG A 46 7.37 11.98 15.86
N GLU A 47 8.66 11.72 15.70
CA GLU A 47 9.26 11.66 14.36
C GLU A 47 8.68 10.52 13.52
N ALA A 48 8.43 9.36 14.15
CA ALA A 48 7.87 8.20 13.48
C ALA A 48 6.42 8.42 12.98
N ILE A 49 5.53 8.91 13.84
CA ILE A 49 4.14 9.21 13.47
C ILE A 49 4.07 10.37 12.47
N SER A 50 5.05 11.27 12.50
CA SER A 50 5.13 12.35 11.51
C SER A 50 5.67 11.91 10.16
N ALA A 51 6.52 10.88 10.10
CA ALA A 51 6.86 10.25 8.83
C ALA A 51 5.63 9.58 8.22
N LEU A 52 4.73 9.03 9.06
CA LEU A 52 3.44 8.49 8.60
C LEU A 52 2.56 9.60 8.02
N HIS A 53 2.54 10.79 8.63
CA HIS A 53 1.90 11.98 8.06
C HIS A 53 2.40 12.30 6.64
N ASP A 54 3.72 12.27 6.44
CA ASP A 54 4.33 12.56 5.13
C ASP A 54 3.91 11.54 4.05
N VAL A 55 3.56 10.30 4.45
CA VAL A 55 2.90 9.32 3.55
C VAL A 55 1.49 9.78 3.23
N VAL A 56 0.67 10.05 4.25
CA VAL A 56 -0.74 10.46 4.13
C VAL A 56 -0.89 11.63 3.14
N VAL A 57 -0.15 12.71 3.34
CA VAL A 57 -0.27 13.93 2.52
C VAL A 57 0.42 13.85 1.16
N SER A 58 1.20 12.80 0.90
CA SER A 58 1.95 12.67 -0.35
C SER A 58 1.00 12.47 -1.54
N ASP A 59 1.16 13.30 -2.58
CA ASP A 59 0.52 13.15 -3.87
C ASP A 59 1.49 13.59 -4.98
N LEU A 60 1.98 12.64 -5.80
CA LEU A 60 2.84 12.94 -6.94
C LEU A 60 2.09 12.90 -8.28
N ARG A 61 0.75 12.82 -8.26
CA ARG A 61 -0.03 13.03 -9.49
C ARG A 61 0.21 14.43 -10.02
N PHE A 62 0.20 14.58 -11.33
CA PHE A 62 0.35 15.89 -11.95
C PHE A 62 -0.83 16.77 -11.55
N LYS A 63 -0.59 17.71 -10.63
CA LYS A 63 -1.53 18.81 -10.35
C LYS A 63 -1.23 19.90 -11.37
N PRO A 64 -2.14 20.18 -12.33
CA PRO A 64 -1.94 21.31 -13.23
C PRO A 64 -1.76 22.54 -12.36
N LYS A 65 -0.65 23.26 -12.55
CA LYS A 65 -0.41 24.52 -11.82
C LYS A 65 -1.66 25.37 -11.96
N ASP A 66 -2.19 25.85 -10.84
CA ASP A 66 -3.26 26.83 -10.91
C ASP A 66 -2.70 28.05 -11.64
N ARG A 67 -3.23 28.26 -12.83
CA ARG A 67 -2.83 29.34 -13.72
C ARG A 67 -3.95 30.38 -13.77
N THR A 68 -4.87 30.43 -12.82
CA THR A 68 -5.91 31.49 -12.81
C THR A 68 -5.26 32.87 -12.83
N GLU A 69 -4.30 33.14 -11.95
CA GLU A 69 -3.57 34.43 -11.95
C GLU A 69 -2.75 34.63 -13.24
N TYR A 70 -2.05 33.61 -13.73
CA TYR A 70 -1.30 33.70 -14.99
C TYR A 70 -2.22 33.87 -16.22
N LYS A 71 -3.40 33.27 -16.23
CA LYS A 71 -4.41 33.39 -17.30
C LYS A 71 -5.11 34.74 -17.23
N GLN A 72 -5.33 35.30 -16.04
CA GLN A 72 -5.82 36.66 -15.85
C GLN A 72 -4.76 37.68 -16.29
N TRP A 73 -3.50 37.47 -15.91
CA TRP A 73 -2.36 38.28 -16.36
C TRP A 73 -2.14 38.18 -17.89
N ARG A 74 -2.19 36.96 -18.46
CA ARG A 74 -2.05 36.75 -19.91
C ARG A 74 -3.27 37.29 -20.67
N ALA A 75 -4.49 37.16 -20.17
CA ALA A 75 -5.68 37.79 -20.78
C ALA A 75 -5.57 39.32 -20.81
N ASN A 76 -4.88 39.92 -19.83
CA ASN A 76 -4.54 41.35 -19.83
C ASN A 76 -3.33 41.68 -20.74
N GLN A 77 -2.50 40.70 -21.09
CA GLN A 77 -1.32 40.87 -21.95
C GLN A 77 -1.56 40.52 -23.43
N ASP A 78 -2.57 39.70 -23.75
CA ASP A 78 -2.95 39.29 -25.10
C ASP A 78 -3.55 40.46 -25.93
N GLN A 79 -3.55 41.69 -25.40
CA GLN A 79 -3.90 42.90 -26.13
C GLN A 79 -2.73 43.49 -26.94
N GLN A 80 -1.51 42.91 -26.87
CA GLN A 80 -0.36 43.35 -27.67
C GLN A 80 0.47 42.18 -28.21
N ASP A 81 0.60 42.19 -29.55
CA ASP A 81 1.53 41.47 -30.42
C ASP A 81 1.38 39.96 -30.65
N TRP A 82 0.71 39.66 -31.78
CA TRP A 82 0.86 38.40 -32.53
C TRP A 82 1.10 38.64 -34.03
N GLN A 83 2.06 39.51 -34.40
CA GLN A 83 2.40 39.73 -35.82
C GLN A 83 3.66 39.02 -36.34
N ILE A 84 4.39 38.21 -35.56
CA ILE A 84 5.74 37.76 -36.02
C ILE A 84 5.96 36.23 -36.14
N ILE A 85 5.04 35.34 -35.73
CA ILE A 85 5.30 33.89 -35.79
C ILE A 85 4.44 33.19 -36.86
N ALA A 86 4.63 33.52 -38.14
CA ALA A 86 3.94 32.83 -39.23
C ALA A 86 4.78 32.76 -40.52
N ALA A 87 5.78 31.87 -40.56
CA ALA A 87 6.41 31.51 -41.85
C ALA A 87 6.93 30.06 -41.97
N GLN A 88 6.74 29.18 -40.98
CA GLN A 88 7.18 27.77 -41.10
C GLN A 88 6.17 26.73 -40.58
N ARG A 89 4.91 27.10 -40.36
CA ARG A 89 3.88 26.18 -39.81
C ARG A 89 2.65 25.95 -40.68
N GLN A 90 2.63 26.42 -41.93
CA GLN A 90 1.41 26.41 -42.75
C GLN A 90 0.87 24.99 -43.02
N ASP A 91 1.74 24.03 -43.35
CA ASP A 91 1.31 22.69 -43.76
C ASP A 91 0.80 21.81 -42.62
N LEU A 92 1.43 21.92 -41.45
CA LEU A 92 0.95 21.24 -40.23
C LEU A 92 -0.29 21.95 -39.67
N ALA A 93 -0.35 23.29 -39.71
CA ALA A 93 -1.52 24.04 -39.26
C ALA A 93 -2.76 23.72 -40.09
N ASN A 94 -2.64 23.60 -41.41
CA ASN A 94 -3.76 23.28 -42.30
C ASN A 94 -4.36 21.89 -42.04
N LYS A 95 -3.56 20.92 -41.57
CA LYS A 95 -4.05 19.59 -41.16
C LYS A 95 -4.58 19.57 -39.73
N ILE A 96 -3.94 20.33 -38.84
CA ILE A 96 -4.28 20.38 -37.42
C ILE A 96 -5.57 21.19 -37.18
N GLN A 97 -5.80 22.26 -37.94
CA GLN A 97 -6.95 23.14 -37.77
C GLN A 97 -8.31 22.44 -37.90
N PRO A 98 -8.58 21.60 -38.93
CA PRO A 98 -9.86 20.88 -39.02
C PRO A 98 -10.01 19.84 -37.90
N LEU A 99 -8.94 19.12 -37.55
CA LEU A 99 -8.95 18.14 -36.45
C LEU A 99 -9.14 18.80 -35.08
N GLN A 100 -8.57 19.99 -34.87
CA GLN A 100 -8.78 20.78 -33.67
C GLN A 100 -10.19 21.35 -33.61
N ALA A 101 -10.76 21.77 -34.74
CA ALA A 101 -12.15 22.21 -34.80
C ALA A 101 -13.12 21.06 -34.45
N GLU A 102 -12.90 19.87 -35.03
CA GLU A 102 -13.66 18.66 -34.73
C GLU A 102 -13.52 18.25 -33.26
N LEU A 103 -12.28 18.20 -32.74
CA LEU A 103 -12.02 17.88 -31.33
C LEU A 103 -12.65 18.91 -30.39
N THR A 104 -12.64 20.19 -30.77
CA THR A 104 -13.26 21.27 -29.99
C THR A 104 -14.77 21.08 -29.96
N GLN A 105 -15.39 20.75 -31.08
CA GLN A 105 -16.82 20.49 -31.17
C GLN A 105 -17.22 19.22 -30.40
N LEU A 106 -16.44 18.14 -30.49
CA LEU A 106 -16.63 16.92 -29.70
C LEU A 106 -16.49 17.20 -28.19
N ASN A 107 -15.50 17.99 -27.79
CA ASN A 107 -15.31 18.38 -26.40
C ASN A 107 -16.43 19.31 -25.90
N GLN A 108 -16.92 20.23 -26.73
CA GLN A 108 -18.07 21.07 -26.42
C GLN A 108 -19.34 20.22 -26.24
N ASN A 109 -19.60 19.29 -27.14
CA ASN A 109 -20.71 18.35 -27.03
C ASN A 109 -20.61 17.48 -25.78
N ARG A 110 -19.41 16.96 -25.47
CA ARG A 110 -19.14 16.20 -24.25
C ARG A 110 -19.36 17.05 -23.01
N TYR A 111 -18.86 18.28 -23.00
CA TYR A 111 -19.00 19.20 -21.89
C TYR A 111 -20.44 19.62 -21.68
N GLN A 112 -21.21 19.88 -22.75
CA GLN A 112 -22.63 20.19 -22.67
C GLN A 112 -23.41 19.02 -22.07
N ARG A 113 -23.17 17.78 -22.54
CA ARG A 113 -23.80 16.56 -21.99
C ARG A 113 -23.48 16.36 -20.51
N LEU A 114 -22.24 16.62 -20.11
CA LEU A 114 -21.77 16.46 -18.71
C LEU A 114 -21.94 17.73 -17.88
N SER A 115 -22.46 18.82 -18.43
CA SER A 115 -22.46 20.14 -17.77
C SER A 115 -23.27 20.11 -16.49
N THR A 116 -24.40 19.40 -16.48
CA THR A 116 -25.26 19.20 -15.32
C THR A 116 -24.53 18.41 -14.22
N PHE A 117 -23.81 17.35 -14.58
CA PHE A 117 -22.97 16.58 -13.67
C PHE A 117 -21.83 17.41 -13.10
N TYR A 118 -21.10 18.16 -13.94
CA TYR A 118 -20.00 19.00 -13.49
C TYR A 118 -20.47 20.15 -12.60
N LYS A 119 -21.63 20.75 -12.88
CA LYS A 119 -22.24 21.76 -12.02
C LYS A 119 -22.67 21.17 -10.67
N ALA A 120 -23.35 20.02 -10.66
CA ALA A 120 -23.74 19.34 -9.42
C ALA A 120 -22.52 18.93 -8.59
N ARG A 121 -21.49 18.39 -9.25
CA ARG A 121 -20.20 18.05 -8.62
C ARG A 121 -19.50 19.28 -8.05
N GLN A 122 -19.47 20.39 -8.79
CA GLN A 122 -18.86 21.63 -8.31
C GLN A 122 -19.67 22.22 -7.15
N GLN A 123 -21.00 22.15 -7.18
CA GLN A 123 -21.86 22.58 -6.07
C GLN A 123 -21.61 21.73 -4.82
N TYR A 124 -21.49 20.42 -4.98
CA TYR A 124 -21.12 19.50 -3.90
C TYR A 124 -19.74 19.82 -3.31
N TYR A 125 -18.72 20.05 -4.15
CA TYR A 125 -17.38 20.41 -3.67
C TYR A 125 -17.31 21.83 -3.08
N ASN A 126 -18.05 22.80 -3.63
CA ASN A 126 -18.15 24.13 -3.04
C ASN A 126 -18.87 24.10 -1.69
N TYR A 127 -19.89 23.24 -1.56
CA TYR A 127 -20.59 23.00 -0.30
C TYR A 127 -19.65 22.37 0.73
N LEU A 128 -18.92 21.31 0.35
CA LEU A 128 -17.87 20.71 1.18
C LEU A 128 -16.84 21.77 1.61
N TYR A 129 -16.30 22.55 0.68
CA TYR A 129 -15.32 23.60 0.99
C TYR A 129 -15.82 24.65 2.00
N GLN A 130 -17.12 24.98 1.98
CA GLN A 130 -17.71 26.00 2.85
C GLN A 130 -18.21 25.46 4.20
N LYS A 131 -18.56 24.17 4.27
CA LYS A 131 -19.19 23.57 5.45
C LYS A 131 -18.27 22.63 6.21
N ASP A 132 -17.32 22.00 5.52
CA ASP A 132 -16.46 20.96 6.06
C ASP A 132 -15.16 20.90 5.24
N HIS A 133 -14.22 21.80 5.55
CA HIS A 133 -12.92 21.85 4.89
C HIS A 133 -12.08 20.59 5.17
N ASP A 134 -12.37 19.89 6.28
CA ASP A 134 -11.70 18.66 6.69
C ASP A 134 -12.19 17.46 5.84
N ALA A 135 -13.47 17.43 5.45
CA ALA A 135 -14.00 16.48 4.47
C ALA A 135 -13.43 16.63 3.03
N TRP A 136 -12.62 17.66 2.74
CA TRP A 136 -11.88 17.76 1.47
C TRP A 136 -10.64 16.84 1.45
N PHE A 137 -10.14 16.42 2.61
CA PHE A 137 -8.97 15.55 2.72
C PHE A 137 -9.20 14.41 3.72
N VAL A 138 -10.21 13.57 3.46
CA VAL A 138 -10.40 12.34 4.23
C VAL A 138 -9.28 11.36 3.87
N LEU A 139 -8.39 11.08 4.81
CA LEU A 139 -7.36 10.06 4.70
C LEU A 139 -7.34 9.28 6.01
N ASP A 140 -7.84 8.05 6.00
CA ASP A 140 -8.17 7.35 7.25
C ASP A 140 -7.08 6.34 7.65
N PRO A 141 -6.09 6.69 8.50
CA PRO A 141 -5.16 5.71 9.00
C PRO A 141 -5.90 4.63 9.80
N VAL A 142 -5.52 3.40 9.53
CA VAL A 142 -6.00 2.22 10.21
C VAL A 142 -5.15 2.02 11.45
N ILE A 143 -5.77 1.96 12.63
CA ILE A 143 -5.08 1.68 13.88
C ILE A 143 -5.44 0.27 14.31
N THR A 144 -4.45 -0.56 14.55
CA THR A 144 -4.64 -1.90 15.10
C THR A 144 -3.94 -2.02 16.44
N VAL A 145 -4.71 -2.44 17.44
CA VAL A 145 -4.21 -2.85 18.76
C VAL A 145 -4.03 -4.37 18.70
N HIS A 146 -2.79 -4.83 18.83
CA HIS A 146 -2.41 -6.24 18.80
C HIS A 146 -1.71 -6.60 20.13
N PRO A 147 -1.74 -7.85 20.61
CA PRO A 147 -1.16 -8.19 21.91
C PRO A 147 0.30 -7.76 22.17
N ASP A 148 1.13 -7.59 21.14
CA ASP A 148 2.54 -7.20 21.28
C ASP A 148 2.85 -5.75 20.85
N GLU A 149 1.97 -5.10 20.09
CA GLU A 149 2.19 -3.74 19.58
C GLU A 149 0.89 -3.04 19.15
N VAL A 150 0.91 -1.69 19.19
CA VAL A 150 -0.06 -0.86 18.45
C VAL A 150 0.58 -0.46 17.14
N PHE A 151 -0.12 -0.64 16.02
CA PHE A 151 0.38 -0.20 14.73
C PHE A 151 -0.64 0.63 13.95
N PHE A 152 -0.10 1.57 13.16
CA PHE A 152 -0.82 2.54 12.37
C PHE A 152 -0.48 2.31 10.90
N GLU A 153 -1.47 2.21 10.03
CA GLU A 153 -1.29 2.00 8.59
C GLU A 153 -2.00 3.07 7.78
N CYS A 154 -1.41 3.53 6.68
CA CYS A 154 -2.05 4.49 5.78
C CYS A 154 -1.56 4.35 4.34
N PHE A 155 -2.32 4.93 3.41
CA PHE A 155 -1.88 5.17 2.04
C PHE A 155 -1.67 6.66 1.75
N SER A 156 -0.84 6.93 0.74
CA SER A 156 -0.77 8.25 0.12
C SER A 156 -2.05 8.58 -0.66
N GLN A 157 -2.30 9.87 -0.94
CA GLN A 157 -3.49 10.31 -1.71
C GLN A 157 -3.58 9.71 -3.12
N ASP A 158 -2.44 9.32 -3.67
CA ASP A 158 -2.32 8.64 -4.96
C ASP A 158 -2.20 7.11 -4.84
N GLU A 159 -2.39 6.56 -3.63
CA GLU A 159 -2.40 5.13 -3.29
C GLU A 159 -1.15 4.36 -3.76
N SER A 160 -0.04 5.06 -4.03
CA SER A 160 1.20 4.47 -4.53
C SER A 160 2.28 4.28 -3.44
N SER A 161 2.02 4.83 -2.25
CA SER A 161 2.87 4.69 -1.06
C SER A 161 2.03 4.12 0.07
N TYR A 162 2.54 3.09 0.73
CA TYR A 162 2.01 2.51 1.94
C TYR A 162 2.94 2.88 3.10
N GLY A 163 2.37 3.29 4.23
CA GLY A 163 3.10 3.54 5.45
C GLY A 163 2.55 2.66 6.57
N ARG A 164 3.44 2.05 7.34
CA ARG A 164 3.10 1.37 8.59
C ARG A 164 4.06 1.78 9.69
N LEU A 165 3.53 2.27 10.81
CA LEU A 165 4.28 2.48 12.04
C LEU A 165 3.84 1.44 13.06
N GLY A 166 4.73 0.52 13.46
CA GLY A 166 4.52 -0.35 14.60
C GLY A 166 5.20 0.20 15.85
N ALA A 167 4.48 0.25 16.97
CA ALA A 167 4.98 0.66 18.27
C ALA A 167 4.76 -0.45 19.29
N SER A 168 5.87 -1.08 19.73
CA SER A 168 5.83 -2.06 20.80
C SER A 168 5.34 -1.42 22.10
N TYR A 169 4.80 -2.24 22.99
CA TYR A 169 4.38 -1.81 24.31
C TYR A 169 5.51 -1.24 25.17
N GLU A 170 6.77 -1.57 24.87
CA GLU A 170 7.97 -0.94 25.48
C GLU A 170 8.12 0.56 25.16
N VAL A 171 7.39 1.07 24.18
CA VAL A 171 7.32 2.52 23.86
C VAL A 171 6.55 3.29 24.94
N PHE A 172 5.70 2.61 25.73
CA PHE A 172 4.82 3.19 26.72
C PHE A 172 5.34 2.93 28.14
N LYS A 173 5.24 3.92 29.03
CA LYS A 173 5.62 3.77 30.46
C LYS A 173 4.58 2.97 31.23
N THR A 174 3.32 3.16 30.89
CA THR A 174 2.20 2.55 31.59
C THR A 174 1.12 2.26 30.57
N ILE A 175 0.63 1.03 30.57
CA ILE A 175 -0.45 0.57 29.73
C ILE A 175 -1.58 0.15 30.68
N SER A 176 -2.76 0.70 30.48
CA SER A 176 -3.96 0.31 31.22
C SER A 176 -4.61 -0.90 30.54
N GLU A 177 -5.90 -1.13 30.78
CA GLU A 177 -6.64 -2.14 30.02
C GLU A 177 -6.66 -1.80 28.53
N PHE A 178 -6.56 -2.83 27.69
CA PHE A 178 -6.72 -2.74 26.26
C PHE A 178 -7.48 -3.96 25.74
N ALA A 179 -8.06 -3.82 24.56
CA ALA A 179 -8.68 -4.92 23.83
C ALA A 179 -8.28 -4.85 22.36
N CYS A 180 -7.85 -6.00 21.85
CA CYS A 180 -7.30 -6.12 20.52
C CYS A 180 -8.35 -5.93 19.43
N GLY A 181 -7.91 -5.39 18.30
CA GLY A 181 -8.70 -5.23 17.09
C GLY A 181 -8.29 -3.99 16.32
N THR A 182 -9.11 -3.62 15.34
CA THR A 182 -8.79 -2.59 14.36
C THR A 182 -9.86 -1.51 14.36
N THR A 183 -9.43 -0.25 14.35
CA THR A 183 -10.29 0.91 14.19
C THR A 183 -9.70 1.86 13.16
N ASN A 184 -10.52 2.81 12.73
CA ASN A 184 -10.19 3.81 11.73
C ASN A 184 -10.53 5.16 12.30
N ILE A 185 -9.67 6.13 12.03
CA ILE A 185 -9.84 7.50 12.49
C ILE A 185 -9.72 8.41 11.28
N ASP A 186 -10.44 9.52 11.32
CA ASP A 186 -10.13 10.62 10.40
C ASP A 186 -8.70 11.13 10.71
N TYR A 187 -8.02 11.66 9.70
CA TYR A 187 -6.73 12.28 9.90
C TYR A 187 -6.76 13.72 9.45
N SER A 188 -7.01 14.60 10.41
CA SER A 188 -6.95 16.03 10.17
C SER A 188 -5.54 16.62 10.30
N ALA A 189 -5.34 17.79 9.68
CA ALA A 189 -4.15 18.60 9.92
C ALA A 189 -4.05 19.05 11.39
N ALA A 190 -5.19 19.14 12.11
CA ALA A 190 -5.23 19.43 13.54
C ALA A 190 -4.59 18.29 14.35
N LEU A 191 -4.95 17.04 14.07
CA LEU A 191 -4.34 15.86 14.70
C LEU A 191 -2.81 15.82 14.48
N TYR A 192 -2.35 16.13 13.26
CA TYR A 192 -0.91 16.25 12.98
C TYR A 192 -0.21 17.30 13.85
N ASN A 193 -0.83 18.48 14.00
CA ASN A 193 -0.28 19.54 14.84
C ASN A 193 -0.19 19.13 16.30
N GLU A 194 -1.14 18.33 16.81
CA GLU A 194 -1.05 17.77 18.17
C GLU A 194 0.15 16.84 18.32
N PHE A 195 0.42 15.96 17.35
CA PHE A 195 1.65 15.16 17.38
C PHE A 195 2.91 16.03 17.41
N GLN A 196 2.93 17.16 16.71
CA GLN A 196 4.07 18.09 16.74
C GLN A 196 4.29 18.74 18.12
N LYS A 197 3.30 18.71 19.03
CA LYS A 197 3.44 19.24 20.40
C LYS A 197 4.02 18.23 21.39
N ILE A 198 4.21 16.97 21.01
CA ILE A 198 4.82 15.95 21.87
C ILE A 198 6.24 16.36 22.26
N ARG A 199 6.54 16.42 23.56
CA ARG A 199 7.83 16.79 24.13
C ARG A 199 8.22 15.80 25.23
N SER A 200 9.52 15.61 25.46
CA SER A 200 10.04 14.72 26.52
C SER A 200 9.66 15.14 27.94
N TYR A 201 9.41 16.43 28.16
CA TYR A 201 9.05 16.98 29.48
C TYR A 201 7.53 17.01 29.74
N LYS A 202 6.68 16.65 28.76
CA LYS A 202 5.22 16.60 28.91
C LYS A 202 4.75 15.16 28.98
N THR A 203 3.80 14.86 29.85
CA THR A 203 3.10 13.58 29.84
C THR A 203 2.10 13.58 28.68
N THR A 204 2.19 12.56 27.82
CA THR A 204 1.30 12.36 26.68
C THR A 204 0.60 11.02 26.87
N GLN A 205 -0.73 11.05 26.94
CA GLN A 205 -1.56 9.87 27.01
C GLN A 205 -2.20 9.64 25.64
N PHE A 206 -2.08 8.40 25.15
CA PHE A 206 -2.76 7.92 23.96
C PHE A 206 -3.96 7.09 24.34
N GLU A 207 -5.13 7.46 23.82
CA GLU A 207 -6.39 6.78 24.07
C GLU A 207 -7.06 6.44 22.74
N ILE A 208 -7.23 5.14 22.49
CA ILE A 208 -7.98 4.60 21.36
C ILE A 208 -9.31 4.10 21.94
N ASP A 209 -10.43 4.59 21.40
CA ASP A 209 -11.79 4.25 21.84
C ASP A 209 -12.62 3.72 20.65
N PRO A 210 -13.65 2.88 20.86
CA PRO A 210 -14.53 2.43 19.77
C PRO A 210 -15.21 3.55 18.97
N SER A 211 -15.38 4.74 19.59
CA SER A 211 -15.95 5.94 18.98
C SER A 211 -14.92 6.79 18.22
N GLY A 212 -13.62 6.55 18.38
CA GLY A 212 -12.59 7.42 17.82
C GLY A 212 -11.22 7.34 18.50
N PHE A 213 -10.38 8.35 18.26
CA PHE A 213 -9.06 8.45 18.87
C PHE A 213 -8.87 9.77 19.59
N GLU A 214 -8.34 9.72 20.80
CA GLU A 214 -8.14 10.87 21.67
C GLU A 214 -6.66 11.00 22.08
N VAL A 215 -6.12 12.21 21.94
CA VAL A 215 -4.77 12.55 22.40
C VAL A 215 -4.90 13.59 23.51
N LYS A 216 -4.28 13.30 24.66
CA LYS A 216 -4.27 14.19 25.81
C LYS A 216 -2.86 14.50 26.27
N THR A 217 -2.51 15.79 26.24
CA THR A 217 -1.24 16.32 26.73
C THR A 217 -1.49 17.20 27.96
N THR A 218 -0.58 17.16 28.95
CA THR A 218 -0.72 17.97 30.18
C THR A 218 -0.89 19.47 29.88
N HIS A 219 -1.89 20.11 30.51
CA HIS A 219 -2.27 21.53 30.34
C HIS A 219 -2.87 21.92 28.99
N GLU A 220 -3.33 20.95 28.18
CA GLU A 220 -4.03 21.21 26.93
C GLU A 220 -5.40 20.53 26.91
N ALA A 221 -6.32 21.06 26.09
CA ALA A 221 -7.63 20.44 25.90
C ALA A 221 -7.47 19.09 25.19
N ALA A 222 -8.31 18.12 25.56
CA ALA A 222 -8.38 16.85 24.87
C ALA A 222 -8.83 17.05 23.41
N PHE A 223 -8.15 16.37 22.48
CA PHE A 223 -8.49 16.38 21.06
C PHE A 223 -8.99 15.00 20.65
N LYS A 224 -10.21 14.93 20.09
CA LYS A 224 -10.88 13.68 19.72
C LYS A 224 -11.28 13.68 18.26
N GLU A 225 -10.85 12.64 17.55
CA GLU A 225 -11.24 12.39 16.16
C GLU A 225 -12.29 11.28 16.06
N VAL A 226 -13.20 11.37 15.09
CA VAL A 226 -14.34 10.46 14.92
C VAL A 226 -14.00 9.29 13.99
N LYS A 227 -14.64 8.14 14.22
CA LYS A 227 -14.55 6.95 13.35
C LYS A 227 -15.32 7.11 12.03
N ILE A 228 -14.69 6.72 10.92
CA ILE A 228 -15.25 6.73 9.55
C ILE A 228 -15.04 5.36 8.87
N ASP A 229 -15.85 5.03 7.86
CA ASP A 229 -15.70 3.82 7.04
C ASP A 229 -14.62 3.99 5.96
N LEU A 230 -13.74 2.99 5.82
CA LEU A 230 -12.67 2.97 4.83
C LEU A 230 -13.18 2.87 3.38
N PRO A 231 -12.57 3.60 2.42
CA PRO A 231 -12.85 3.41 0.99
C PRO A 231 -12.49 2.00 0.48
N ASP A 232 -13.28 1.46 -0.46
CA ASP A 232 -13.03 0.15 -1.09
C ASP A 232 -11.63 0.03 -1.74
N SER A 233 -11.11 1.14 -2.29
CA SER A 233 -9.76 1.18 -2.90
C SER A 233 -8.65 0.95 -1.87
N TRP A 234 -8.78 1.53 -0.68
CA TRP A 234 -7.85 1.35 0.44
C TRP A 234 -7.93 -0.06 1.00
N VAL A 235 -9.15 -0.58 1.21
CA VAL A 235 -9.34 -1.96 1.62
C VAL A 235 -8.58 -2.89 0.68
N ARG A 236 -8.78 -2.77 -0.64
CA ARG A 236 -8.04 -3.55 -1.64
C ARG A 236 -6.52 -3.30 -1.57
N GLY A 237 -6.10 -2.05 -1.45
CA GLY A 237 -4.70 -1.68 -1.31
C GLY A 237 -4.01 -2.43 -0.16
N PHE A 238 -4.64 -2.51 1.02
CA PHE A 238 -4.08 -3.26 2.16
C PHE A 238 -3.90 -4.75 1.84
N LEU A 239 -4.86 -5.38 1.16
CA LEU A 239 -4.75 -6.79 0.76
C LEU A 239 -3.56 -6.97 -0.19
N GLN A 240 -3.42 -6.09 -1.17
CA GLN A 240 -2.36 -6.14 -2.19
C GLN A 240 -0.97 -5.89 -1.61
N VAL A 241 -0.83 -4.91 -0.72
CA VAL A 241 0.42 -4.64 0.01
C VAL A 241 0.82 -5.84 0.84
N SER A 242 -0.10 -6.40 1.63
CA SER A 242 0.18 -7.56 2.47
C SER A 242 0.60 -8.78 1.64
N SER A 243 -0.08 -9.03 0.52
CA SER A 243 0.32 -10.10 -0.41
C SER A 243 1.69 -9.84 -1.05
N ALA A 244 2.02 -8.60 -1.40
CA ALA A 244 3.34 -8.26 -1.94
C ALA A 244 4.46 -8.38 -0.90
N MET A 245 4.22 -7.98 0.35
CA MET A 245 5.20 -8.15 1.44
C MET A 245 5.54 -9.62 1.70
N ALA A 246 4.62 -10.54 1.42
CA ALA A 246 4.86 -11.97 1.58
C ALA A 246 5.68 -12.59 0.42
N LEU A 247 5.93 -11.87 -0.68
CA LEU A 247 6.68 -12.38 -1.83
C LEU A 247 8.20 -12.44 -1.55
N PRO A 248 8.95 -13.34 -2.22
CA PRO A 248 10.40 -13.37 -2.15
C PRO A 248 11.00 -12.02 -2.59
N ALA A 249 11.93 -11.51 -1.78
CA ALA A 249 12.58 -10.24 -2.04
C ALA A 249 14.08 -10.32 -1.81
N THR A 250 14.84 -9.64 -2.67
CA THR A 250 16.25 -9.38 -2.41
C THR A 250 16.35 -8.39 -1.27
N THR A 251 16.97 -8.81 -0.17
CA THR A 251 17.00 -8.05 1.09
C THR A 251 18.44 -7.65 1.44
N PHE A 252 18.63 -6.42 1.90
CA PHE A 252 19.92 -5.92 2.40
C PHE A 252 19.74 -4.72 3.34
N ASP A 253 20.73 -4.49 4.20
CA ASP A 253 20.69 -3.43 5.21
C ASP A 253 21.54 -2.22 4.78
N LEU A 254 20.96 -1.03 4.89
CA LEU A 254 21.60 0.27 4.72
C LEU A 254 21.75 0.98 6.07
N GLN A 255 22.84 1.74 6.23
CA GLN A 255 23.00 2.60 7.39
C GLN A 255 22.14 3.86 7.24
N PRO A 256 21.74 4.53 8.34
CA PRO A 256 20.97 5.77 8.27
C PRO A 256 21.63 6.85 7.40
N MET A 257 22.97 6.91 7.42
CA MET A 257 23.74 7.87 6.61
C MET A 257 23.65 7.58 5.10
N ASP A 258 23.43 6.33 4.70
CA ASP A 258 23.22 5.98 3.28
C ASP A 258 21.88 6.53 2.80
N ILE A 259 20.81 6.39 3.62
CA ILE A 259 19.50 7.00 3.33
C ILE A 259 19.59 8.52 3.28
N HIS A 260 20.35 9.13 4.19
CA HIS A 260 20.66 10.56 4.11
C HIS A 260 21.28 10.94 2.77
N ASN A 261 22.30 10.21 2.31
CA ASN A 261 22.98 10.48 1.05
C ASN A 261 22.04 10.32 -0.15
N ILE A 262 21.16 9.31 -0.13
CA ILE A 262 20.10 9.14 -1.13
C ILE A 262 19.18 10.36 -1.16
N CYS A 263 18.65 10.79 0.00
CA CYS A 263 17.78 11.95 0.10
C CYS A 263 18.50 13.23 -0.36
N PHE A 264 19.76 13.40 -0.01
CA PHE A 264 20.57 14.54 -0.37
C PHE A 264 20.76 14.69 -1.89
N VAL A 265 21.13 13.60 -2.57
CA VAL A 265 21.25 13.58 -4.04
C VAL A 265 19.91 13.93 -4.69
N LEU A 266 18.81 13.34 -4.20
CA LEU A 266 17.49 13.64 -4.73
C LEU A 266 17.13 15.12 -4.51
N ARG A 267 17.34 15.72 -3.33
CA ARG A 267 17.03 17.14 -3.09
C ARG A 267 17.80 18.08 -4.03
N ARG A 268 19.07 17.81 -4.30
CA ARG A 268 19.94 18.68 -5.11
C ARG A 268 19.66 18.63 -6.60
N HIS A 269 19.18 17.50 -7.11
CA HIS A 269 19.01 17.31 -8.54
C HIS A 269 17.54 17.11 -8.89
N LYS A 270 16.95 17.96 -9.75
CA LYS A 270 15.56 17.80 -10.26
C LYS A 270 15.55 17.21 -11.66
N GLU A 271 14.75 16.18 -11.88
CA GLU A 271 14.69 15.43 -13.12
C GLU A 271 13.98 16.23 -14.21
N LYS A 272 14.71 16.63 -15.25
CA LYS A 272 14.10 17.28 -16.43
C LYS A 272 13.76 16.26 -17.52
N THR A 273 14.52 15.19 -17.61
CA THR A 273 14.40 14.12 -18.62
C THR A 273 14.32 12.75 -17.95
N GLY A 274 13.83 11.76 -18.70
CA GLY A 274 13.89 10.35 -18.29
C GLY A 274 15.20 9.68 -18.75
N PRO A 275 15.51 8.50 -18.23
CA PRO A 275 14.75 7.76 -17.23
C PRO A 275 14.94 8.25 -15.78
N ARG A 276 13.93 8.04 -14.92
CA ARG A 276 13.89 8.50 -13.51
C ARG A 276 13.98 7.35 -12.50
N GLY A 277 14.83 6.37 -12.79
CA GLY A 277 15.01 5.17 -11.97
C GLY A 277 16.21 5.28 -11.03
N MET A 278 16.24 4.42 -10.02
CA MET A 278 17.39 4.21 -9.15
C MET A 278 17.82 2.75 -9.27
N ARG A 279 19.10 2.51 -9.59
CA ARG A 279 19.64 1.16 -9.81
C ARG A 279 20.48 0.74 -8.60
N TYR A 280 20.11 -0.35 -7.97
CA TYR A 280 20.90 -1.03 -6.95
C TYR A 280 21.80 -2.06 -7.61
N HIS A 281 23.10 -1.87 -7.49
CA HIS A 281 24.11 -2.83 -7.90
C HIS A 281 24.51 -3.63 -6.65
N LEU A 282 24.17 -4.91 -6.65
CA LEU A 282 24.31 -5.80 -5.51
C LEU A 282 25.30 -6.90 -5.87
N LYS A 283 26.46 -6.89 -5.23
CA LYS A 283 27.54 -7.86 -5.42
C LYS A 283 27.87 -8.53 -4.09
N PRO A 284 27.81 -9.86 -3.98
CA PRO A 284 28.07 -10.56 -2.73
C PRO A 284 29.40 -10.15 -2.09
N GLY A 285 29.37 -9.71 -0.83
CA GLY A 285 30.55 -9.28 -0.08
C GLY A 285 31.07 -7.87 -0.39
N GLU A 286 30.54 -7.19 -1.40
CA GLU A 286 30.91 -5.80 -1.73
C GLU A 286 29.89 -4.79 -1.17
N PRO A 287 30.30 -3.53 -0.94
CA PRO A 287 29.38 -2.44 -0.62
C PRO A 287 28.25 -2.28 -1.63
N VAL A 288 27.02 -2.04 -1.17
CA VAL A 288 25.88 -1.72 -2.04
C VAL A 288 26.17 -0.42 -2.80
N ARG A 289 25.99 -0.43 -4.12
CA ARG A 289 26.17 0.76 -4.96
C ARG A 289 24.85 1.17 -5.59
N ILE A 290 24.53 2.46 -5.51
CA ILE A 290 23.25 3.00 -5.94
C ILE A 290 23.49 4.06 -7.01
N VAL A 291 22.93 3.85 -8.21
CA VAL A 291 23.08 4.78 -9.33
C VAL A 291 21.77 5.50 -9.61
N PHE A 292 21.80 6.84 -9.63
CA PHE A 292 20.65 7.71 -9.84
C PHE A 292 20.57 8.19 -11.29
N GLU A 293 19.52 7.79 -12.01
CA GLU A 293 19.29 8.22 -13.39
C GLU A 293 18.54 9.57 -13.45
N PRO A 294 18.57 10.37 -14.52
CA PRO A 294 19.43 10.24 -15.69
C PRO A 294 20.86 10.74 -15.43
N TRP A 295 21.17 11.22 -14.22
CA TRP A 295 22.45 11.87 -13.93
C TRP A 295 23.63 10.89 -13.85
N ASN A 296 23.36 9.61 -13.66
CA ASN A 296 24.35 8.55 -13.40
C ASN A 296 25.27 8.89 -12.22
N ILE A 297 24.72 9.57 -11.21
CA ILE A 297 25.42 9.81 -9.94
C ILE A 297 25.42 8.49 -9.17
N GLU A 298 26.61 8.04 -8.76
CA GLU A 298 26.80 6.82 -7.98
C GLU A 298 27.03 7.15 -6.50
N ILE A 299 26.31 6.46 -5.62
CA ILE A 299 26.53 6.45 -4.18
C ILE A 299 27.04 5.07 -3.81
N VAL A 300 28.18 5.01 -3.12
CA VAL A 300 28.73 3.77 -2.56
C VAL A 300 28.43 3.73 -1.06
N CYS A 301 27.61 2.76 -0.64
CA CYS A 301 27.24 2.56 0.76
C CYS A 301 28.34 1.75 1.46
N SER A 302 29.47 2.39 1.75
CA SER A 302 30.72 1.73 2.18
C SER A 302 30.60 0.85 3.43
N ARG A 303 29.65 1.14 4.31
CA ARG A 303 29.41 0.40 5.56
C ARG A 303 28.27 -0.63 5.45
N SER A 304 27.74 -0.81 4.25
CA SER A 304 26.59 -1.68 3.97
C SER A 304 26.94 -2.68 2.88
N PRO A 305 27.65 -3.78 3.24
CA PRO A 305 27.95 -4.85 2.31
C PRO A 305 26.69 -5.66 1.98
N TYR A 306 26.55 -6.07 0.72
CA TYR A 306 25.49 -6.97 0.30
C TYR A 306 25.85 -8.41 0.67
N GLN A 307 25.02 -9.05 1.51
CA GLN A 307 25.24 -10.41 2.02
C GLN A 307 24.52 -11.50 1.21
N GLY A 308 23.82 -11.14 0.13
CA GLY A 308 23.11 -12.14 -0.69
C GLY A 308 24.07 -13.01 -1.50
N SER A 309 23.52 -14.08 -2.10
CA SER A 309 24.30 -15.13 -2.77
C SER A 309 24.64 -14.85 -4.23
N SER A 310 23.89 -14.00 -4.92
CA SER A 310 24.04 -13.74 -6.36
C SER A 310 24.25 -12.26 -6.67
N GLU A 311 25.08 -11.98 -7.68
CA GLU A 311 25.20 -10.64 -8.25
C GLU A 311 23.94 -10.28 -9.05
N GLN A 312 23.40 -9.09 -8.81
CA GLN A 312 22.23 -8.60 -9.52
C GLN A 312 22.16 -7.07 -9.55
N VAL A 313 21.47 -6.57 -10.56
CA VAL A 313 21.15 -5.15 -10.69
C VAL A 313 19.63 -4.97 -10.69
N ILE A 314 19.11 -4.32 -9.65
CA ILE A 314 17.67 -4.11 -9.49
C ILE A 314 17.36 -2.63 -9.67
N ARG A 315 16.46 -2.31 -10.61
CA ARG A 315 16.03 -0.94 -10.87
C ARG A 315 14.65 -0.66 -10.28
N VAL A 316 14.56 0.37 -9.46
CA VAL A 316 13.32 0.83 -8.83
C VAL A 316 12.93 2.23 -9.33
N TRP A 317 11.64 2.57 -9.21
CA TRP A 317 11.10 3.90 -9.48
C TRP A 317 10.44 4.45 -8.20
N GLY A 318 9.80 5.63 -8.29
CA GLY A 318 9.19 6.26 -7.12
C GLY A 318 10.17 6.85 -6.11
N ARG A 319 11.47 6.89 -6.43
CA ARG A 319 12.57 7.33 -5.53
C ARG A 319 12.37 8.64 -4.77
N ARG A 320 11.55 9.58 -5.28
CA ARG A 320 11.22 10.83 -4.58
C ARG A 320 10.48 10.61 -3.27
N ARG A 321 9.77 9.49 -3.15
CA ARG A 321 9.07 9.09 -1.93
C ARG A 321 10.02 8.73 -0.80
N LEU A 322 11.29 8.50 -1.08
CA LEU A 322 12.29 8.23 -0.04
C LEU A 322 12.53 9.42 0.88
N HIS A 323 12.14 10.64 0.49
CA HIS A 323 12.14 11.79 1.40
C HIS A 323 11.25 11.61 2.63
N ILE A 324 10.25 10.71 2.58
CA ILE A 324 9.42 10.34 3.74
C ILE A 324 10.28 9.76 4.87
N LEU A 325 11.37 9.04 4.52
CA LEU A 325 12.27 8.43 5.50
C LEU A 325 13.20 9.43 6.17
N GLU A 326 13.28 10.68 5.69
CA GLU A 326 14.29 11.64 6.12
C GLU A 326 14.18 12.01 7.59
N ARG A 327 12.94 12.10 8.11
CA ARG A 327 12.68 12.34 9.54
C ARG A 327 13.12 11.19 10.44
N LEU A 328 13.21 9.97 9.89
CA LEU A 328 13.56 8.77 10.64
C LEU A 328 15.07 8.59 10.78
N ILE A 329 15.88 9.22 9.90
CA ILE A 329 17.33 9.06 9.88
C ILE A 329 18.00 9.27 11.25
N PRO A 330 17.65 10.31 12.05
CA PRO A 330 18.31 10.55 13.33
C PRO A 330 17.97 9.55 14.44
N ILE A 331 16.87 8.81 14.29
CA ILE A 331 16.34 7.89 15.30
C ILE A 331 16.41 6.41 14.87
N ALA A 332 16.78 6.14 13.62
CA ALA A 332 16.88 4.80 13.08
C ALA A 332 18.24 4.17 13.42
N ASN A 333 18.22 2.89 13.81
CA ASN A 333 19.41 2.06 13.96
C ASN A 333 19.91 1.60 12.59
N LYS A 334 18.98 1.19 11.71
CA LYS A 334 19.26 0.72 10.35
C LYS A 334 18.02 0.81 9.47
N PHE A 335 18.22 0.66 8.17
CA PHE A 335 17.14 0.49 7.19
C PHE A 335 17.32 -0.84 6.46
N THR A 336 16.32 -1.71 6.50
CA THR A 336 16.29 -2.96 5.73
C THR A 336 15.46 -2.74 4.47
N ILE A 337 16.07 -2.98 3.31
CA ILE A 337 15.47 -2.76 2.00
C ILE A 337 15.07 -4.11 1.43
N HIS A 338 13.83 -4.25 1.00
CA HIS A 338 13.31 -5.43 0.31
C HIS A 338 12.93 -5.07 -1.12
N LEU A 339 13.63 -5.65 -2.09
CA LEU A 339 13.39 -5.43 -3.53
C LEU A 339 12.82 -6.70 -4.17
N LEU A 340 11.59 -6.62 -4.66
CA LEU A 340 10.91 -7.77 -5.31
C LEU A 340 11.38 -8.00 -6.76
N GLY A 341 12.21 -7.10 -7.29
CA GLY A 341 12.71 -7.16 -8.66
C GLY A 341 12.64 -5.80 -9.35
N THR A 342 13.16 -5.73 -10.56
CA THR A 342 13.14 -4.48 -11.33
C THR A 342 11.71 -4.08 -11.64
N GLY A 343 11.28 -2.88 -11.26
CA GLY A 343 9.94 -2.34 -11.58
C GLY A 343 8.79 -2.94 -10.77
N MET A 344 9.13 -3.83 -9.84
CA MET A 344 8.25 -4.41 -8.85
C MET A 344 8.19 -3.51 -7.60
N PRO A 345 7.27 -3.76 -6.66
CA PRO A 345 7.26 -3.05 -5.40
C PRO A 345 8.58 -3.14 -4.64
N SER A 346 8.83 -2.13 -3.82
CA SER A 346 10.00 -2.08 -2.94
C SER A 346 9.57 -1.62 -1.56
N PHE A 347 10.16 -2.20 -0.52
CA PHE A 347 9.86 -1.87 0.87
C PHE A 347 11.13 -1.39 1.57
N TYR A 348 10.98 -0.36 2.40
CA TYR A 348 12.04 0.21 3.22
C TYR A 348 11.57 0.16 4.66
N VAL A 349 12.18 -0.70 5.46
CA VAL A 349 11.85 -0.91 6.87
C VAL A 349 12.91 -0.19 7.71
N ALA A 350 12.51 0.85 8.43
CA ALA A 350 13.35 1.53 9.41
C ALA A 350 13.22 0.83 10.77
N ASP A 351 14.33 0.36 11.31
CA ASP A 351 14.45 -0.12 12.69
C ASP A 351 14.67 1.08 13.60
N LEU A 352 13.71 1.36 14.48
CA LEU A 352 13.75 2.49 15.43
C LEU A 352 13.87 1.99 16.89
N GLY A 353 14.39 0.77 17.08
CA GLY A 353 14.40 0.08 18.37
C GLY A 353 13.03 -0.54 18.68
N ASP A 354 12.31 0.02 19.64
CA ASP A 354 10.99 -0.48 20.07
C ASP A 354 9.85 -0.09 19.11
N MET A 355 10.20 0.60 18.02
CA MET A 355 9.30 0.91 16.91
C MET A 355 9.89 0.45 15.60
N SER A 356 9.03 0.22 14.62
CA SER A 356 9.42 -0.05 13.23
C SER A 356 8.57 0.78 12.29
N PHE A 357 9.18 1.27 11.21
CA PHE A 357 8.45 2.00 10.16
C PHE A 357 8.66 1.34 8.81
N THR A 358 7.59 0.88 8.17
CA THR A 358 7.63 0.27 6.84
C THR A 358 7.06 1.25 5.81
N LEU A 359 7.89 1.65 4.85
CA LEU A 359 7.47 2.36 3.65
C LEU A 359 7.41 1.39 2.47
N GLY A 360 6.20 1.12 1.96
CA GLY A 360 5.97 0.31 0.77
C GLY A 360 5.72 1.17 -0.46
N LEU A 361 6.50 1.00 -1.52
CA LEU A 361 6.31 1.67 -2.81
C LEU A 361 5.82 0.66 -3.84
N SER A 362 4.73 0.98 -4.55
CA SER A 362 4.08 0.11 -5.55
C SER A 362 4.92 -0.22 -6.80
N GLY A 363 6.15 0.30 -6.88
CA GLY A 363 7.07 0.13 -8.01
C GLY A 363 7.11 1.37 -8.92
N TRP A 364 5.99 1.72 -9.57
CA TRP A 364 5.90 2.87 -10.48
C TRP A 364 5.10 4.02 -9.88
N THR A 365 5.50 5.27 -10.15
CA THR A 365 4.80 6.47 -9.64
C THR A 365 3.34 6.58 -10.09
N ALA A 366 2.98 5.95 -11.21
CA ALA A 366 1.61 5.93 -11.75
C ALA A 366 0.83 4.64 -11.42
N ASN A 367 1.47 3.66 -10.77
CA ASN A 367 0.79 2.45 -10.30
C ASN A 367 0.36 2.69 -8.84
N ASP A 368 -0.92 2.55 -8.55
CA ASP A 368 -1.42 2.45 -7.19
C ASP A 368 -1.42 0.98 -6.72
N TRP A 369 -1.49 0.80 -5.41
CA TRP A 369 -1.64 -0.52 -4.79
C TRP A 369 -3.00 -1.14 -5.07
N SER A 370 -4.04 -0.34 -5.35
CA SER A 370 -5.42 -0.79 -5.47
C SER A 370 -5.80 -1.29 -6.87
N GLN A 371 -5.24 -0.77 -7.97
CA GLN A 371 -5.65 -1.14 -9.34
C GLN A 371 -4.60 -1.93 -10.12
N ALA A 372 -3.31 -1.67 -9.87
CA ALA A 372 -2.25 -2.18 -10.75
C ALA A 372 -1.62 -3.50 -10.29
N GLY A 373 -1.58 -3.77 -8.99
CA GLY A 373 -0.70 -4.79 -8.40
C GLY A 373 -1.06 -6.23 -8.72
N ASN A 374 -2.30 -6.63 -8.42
CA ASN A 374 -2.77 -8.01 -8.47
C ASN A 374 -1.70 -9.02 -7.99
N PHE A 375 -0.98 -8.68 -6.93
CA PHE A 375 0.14 -9.45 -6.39
C PHE A 375 -0.35 -10.70 -5.66
N ASP A 376 -1.60 -10.68 -5.21
CA ASP A 376 -2.34 -11.85 -4.75
C ASP A 376 -2.33 -12.99 -5.78
N LEU A 377 -2.27 -12.66 -7.08
CA LEU A 377 -2.18 -13.64 -8.15
C LEU A 377 -0.83 -14.38 -8.20
N MET A 378 0.21 -13.79 -7.61
CA MET A 378 1.54 -14.40 -7.55
C MET A 378 1.70 -15.34 -6.34
N ALA A 379 0.84 -15.18 -5.33
CA ALA A 379 0.85 -15.99 -4.11
C ALA A 379 0.40 -17.45 -4.38
N PRO A 380 0.74 -18.41 -3.50
CA PRO A 380 0.39 -19.83 -3.63
C PRO A 380 -1.13 -20.02 -3.70
N ARG A 381 -1.59 -20.87 -4.63
CA ARG A 381 -3.00 -21.30 -4.71
C ARG A 381 -3.07 -22.79 -4.44
N ALA A 382 -2.71 -23.17 -3.23
CA ALA A 382 -3.13 -24.47 -2.74
C ALA A 382 -4.66 -24.42 -2.64
N ASP A 383 -5.34 -25.37 -3.29
CA ASP A 383 -6.78 -25.57 -3.15
C ASP A 383 -7.02 -26.23 -1.78
N VAL A 384 -6.85 -25.43 -0.72
CA VAL A 384 -7.00 -25.88 0.67
C VAL A 384 -8.48 -25.93 0.96
N ASP A 385 -8.96 -27.09 1.41
CA ASP A 385 -10.35 -27.25 1.80
C ASP A 385 -10.74 -26.27 2.92
N GLN A 386 -12.02 -25.91 2.98
CA GLN A 386 -12.50 -24.88 3.90
C GLN A 386 -12.27 -25.24 5.38
N TRP A 387 -12.26 -26.53 5.71
CA TRP A 387 -12.03 -27.00 7.07
C TRP A 387 -10.58 -26.76 7.50
N THR A 388 -9.62 -27.13 6.65
CA THR A 388 -8.20 -26.89 6.88
C THR A 388 -7.89 -25.40 6.93
N GLN A 389 -8.51 -24.57 6.06
CA GLN A 389 -8.39 -23.12 6.15
C GLN A 389 -8.84 -22.60 7.51
N GLN A 390 -10.01 -23.02 7.98
CA GLN A 390 -10.54 -22.59 9.27
C GLN A 390 -9.64 -23.02 10.43
N LEU A 391 -9.14 -24.26 10.42
CA LEU A 391 -8.20 -24.75 11.42
C LEU A 391 -6.94 -23.87 11.50
N ILE A 392 -6.33 -23.56 10.36
CA ILE A 392 -5.13 -22.72 10.28
C ILE A 392 -5.40 -21.32 10.85
N PHE A 393 -6.56 -20.73 10.52
CA PHE A 393 -6.91 -19.41 11.01
C PHE A 393 -7.24 -19.38 12.50
N ASP A 394 -7.96 -20.39 12.99
CA ASP A 394 -8.27 -20.52 14.41
C ASP A 394 -7.00 -20.68 15.23
N ALA A 395 -6.05 -21.49 14.75
CA ALA A 395 -4.73 -21.63 15.34
C ALA A 395 -3.95 -20.30 15.35
N LEU A 396 -3.96 -19.53 14.24
CA LEU A 396 -3.35 -18.20 14.23
C LEU A 396 -4.04 -17.24 15.20
N ARG A 397 -5.36 -17.35 15.37
CA ARG A 397 -6.16 -16.51 16.27
C ARG A 397 -5.92 -16.79 17.75
N GLU A 398 -5.50 -17.99 18.10
CA GLU A 398 -5.05 -18.31 19.47
C GLU A 398 -3.81 -17.51 19.84
N ASN A 399 -2.79 -17.49 18.97
CA ASN A 399 -1.52 -16.83 19.23
C ASN A 399 -1.48 -15.36 18.79
N TRP A 400 -2.46 -14.92 18.00
CA TRP A 400 -2.57 -13.62 17.33
C TRP A 400 -1.49 -13.30 16.29
N VAL A 401 -0.28 -13.81 16.48
CA VAL A 401 0.90 -13.61 15.63
C VAL A 401 1.72 -14.89 15.57
N GLU A 402 2.04 -15.35 14.36
CA GLU A 402 2.85 -16.55 14.18
C GLU A 402 3.54 -16.57 12.80
N SER A 403 4.71 -17.18 12.70
CA SER A 403 5.39 -17.37 11.41
C SER A 403 4.75 -18.55 10.64
N PRO A 404 4.74 -18.53 9.29
CA PRO A 404 4.23 -19.65 8.50
C PRO A 404 4.88 -20.99 8.83
N HIS A 405 6.20 -20.96 9.11
CA HIS A 405 6.97 -22.15 9.45
C HIS A 405 6.55 -22.73 10.82
N SER A 406 6.42 -21.88 11.84
CA SER A 406 5.95 -22.30 13.17
C SER A 406 4.54 -22.88 13.10
N LEU A 407 3.65 -22.22 12.35
CA LEU A 407 2.26 -22.64 12.22
C LEU A 407 2.14 -23.98 11.47
N ALA A 408 2.92 -24.16 10.39
CA ALA A 408 3.01 -25.42 9.66
C ALA A 408 3.51 -26.56 10.55
N GLN A 409 4.55 -26.32 11.35
CA GLN A 409 5.10 -27.31 12.27
C GLN A 409 4.11 -27.65 13.40
N ARG A 410 3.41 -26.66 13.96
CA ARG A 410 2.45 -26.86 15.05
C ARG A 410 1.22 -27.64 14.61
N LEU A 411 0.75 -27.44 13.38
CA LEU A 411 -0.44 -28.09 12.84
C LEU A 411 -0.14 -29.38 12.06
N ASP A 412 1.14 -29.74 11.89
CA ASP A 412 1.60 -30.84 11.04
C ASP A 412 1.04 -30.73 9.60
N LEU A 413 1.07 -29.52 9.05
CA LEU A 413 0.57 -29.21 7.71
C LEU A 413 1.71 -28.80 6.78
N SER A 414 1.50 -28.97 5.47
CA SER A 414 2.49 -28.51 4.49
C SER A 414 2.63 -26.98 4.53
N PRO A 415 3.85 -26.43 4.37
CA PRO A 415 4.06 -24.98 4.29
C PRO A 415 3.25 -24.32 3.17
N THR A 416 3.04 -25.03 2.06
CA THR A 416 2.24 -24.55 0.92
C THR A 416 0.77 -24.40 1.27
N ALA A 417 0.18 -25.36 2.01
CA ALA A 417 -1.19 -25.27 2.49
C ALA A 417 -1.36 -24.11 3.49
N VAL A 418 -0.41 -23.95 4.41
CA VAL A 418 -0.42 -22.84 5.38
C VAL A 418 -0.32 -21.49 4.66
N LEU A 419 0.62 -21.31 3.73
CA LEU A 419 0.76 -20.08 2.96
C LEU A 419 -0.45 -19.80 2.06
N GLY A 420 -1.04 -20.84 1.46
CA GLY A 420 -2.27 -20.72 0.67
C GLY A 420 -3.46 -20.24 1.51
N ALA A 421 -3.68 -20.84 2.68
CA ALA A 421 -4.74 -20.44 3.61
C ALA A 421 -4.50 -19.02 4.15
N LEU A 422 -3.29 -18.69 4.60
CA LEU A 422 -2.95 -17.36 5.08
C LEU A 422 -3.07 -16.30 3.98
N GLY A 423 -2.74 -16.65 2.73
CA GLY A 423 -3.00 -15.83 1.56
C GLY A 423 -4.50 -15.58 1.34
N ALA A 424 -5.34 -16.62 1.47
CA ALA A 424 -6.79 -16.49 1.37
C ALA A 424 -7.37 -15.59 2.47
N TYR A 425 -6.91 -15.71 3.72
CA TYR A 425 -7.33 -14.83 4.82
C TYR A 425 -6.78 -13.41 4.72
N THR A 426 -5.61 -13.24 4.10
CA THR A 426 -5.09 -11.92 3.73
C THR A 426 -6.04 -11.26 2.72
N GLN A 427 -6.49 -12.00 1.70
CA GLN A 427 -7.48 -11.50 0.74
C GLN A 427 -8.86 -11.28 1.35
N ALA A 428 -9.25 -12.06 2.36
CA ALA A 428 -10.46 -11.81 3.14
C ALA A 428 -10.32 -10.63 4.13
N GLY A 429 -9.15 -9.99 4.19
CA GLY A 429 -8.89 -8.86 5.07
C GLY A 429 -8.86 -9.21 6.56
N ARG A 430 -8.59 -10.49 6.89
CA ARG A 430 -8.57 -11.04 8.26
C ARG A 430 -7.17 -11.32 8.81
N ALA A 431 -6.18 -11.39 7.91
CA ALA A 431 -4.77 -11.53 8.26
C ALA A 431 -3.94 -10.48 7.52
N ILE A 432 -2.78 -10.13 8.10
CA ILE A 432 -1.77 -9.27 7.48
C ILE A 432 -0.38 -9.89 7.68
N TYR A 433 0.49 -9.76 6.69
CA TYR A 433 1.90 -10.14 6.81
C TYR A 433 2.72 -8.98 7.35
N ASP A 434 3.41 -9.15 8.47
CA ASP A 434 4.34 -8.18 9.01
C ASP A 434 5.74 -8.45 8.46
N LEU A 435 6.18 -7.60 7.53
CA LEU A 435 7.48 -7.71 6.88
C LEU A 435 8.66 -7.58 7.86
N ASN A 436 8.53 -6.77 8.91
CA ASN A 436 9.60 -6.53 9.87
C ASN A 436 9.91 -7.78 10.71
N LYS A 437 8.86 -8.47 11.16
CA LYS A 437 8.96 -9.68 11.99
C LYS A 437 8.85 -10.98 11.19
N GLN A 438 8.52 -10.91 9.90
CA GLN A 438 8.29 -12.04 9.00
C GLN A 438 7.19 -13.02 9.48
N VAL A 439 6.13 -12.47 10.07
CA VAL A 439 5.02 -13.22 10.69
C VAL A 439 3.69 -12.82 10.08
N TYR A 440 2.68 -13.69 10.18
CA TYR A 440 1.29 -13.29 9.95
C TYR A 440 0.66 -12.85 11.26
N ARG A 441 -0.18 -11.82 11.19
CA ARG A 441 -0.95 -11.27 12.31
C ARG A 441 -2.44 -11.33 12.00
N VAL A 442 -3.25 -11.66 12.99
CA VAL A 442 -4.70 -11.49 12.90
C VAL A 442 -5.03 -10.00 12.87
N ARG A 443 -5.75 -9.58 11.83
CA ARG A 443 -6.16 -8.19 11.63
C ARG A 443 -7.38 -8.15 10.73
N GLU A 444 -8.54 -7.85 11.31
CA GLU A 444 -9.83 -7.81 10.60
C GLU A 444 -10.25 -6.37 10.27
N LEU A 445 -10.29 -6.02 8.98
CA LEU A 445 -10.63 -4.67 8.50
C LEU A 445 -12.10 -4.28 8.67
N SER A 446 -13.01 -5.24 8.52
CA SER A 446 -14.44 -4.98 8.44
C SER A 446 -15.21 -5.81 9.45
N ARG A 447 -16.34 -5.25 9.91
CA ARG A 447 -17.30 -5.91 10.81
C ARG A 447 -18.07 -7.03 10.12
N GLU A 448 -18.43 -6.80 8.86
CA GLU A 448 -19.08 -7.80 8.00
C GLU A 448 -18.02 -8.46 7.13
N PRO A 449 -18.21 -9.74 6.73
CA PRO A 449 -17.35 -10.37 5.74
C PRO A 449 -17.22 -9.46 4.54
N LEU A 450 -15.97 -9.16 4.15
CA LEU A 450 -15.72 -8.33 2.98
C LEU A 450 -16.48 -8.93 1.79
N PRO A 451 -17.19 -8.11 0.98
CA PRO A 451 -17.90 -8.61 -0.20
C PRO A 451 -16.85 -9.02 -1.24
N MET A 452 -16.32 -10.23 -1.07
CA MET A 452 -15.21 -10.75 -1.87
C MET A 452 -15.56 -10.75 -3.33
N GLU A 453 -16.83 -10.95 -3.68
CA GLU A 453 -17.36 -10.71 -5.01
C GLU A 453 -17.07 -9.30 -5.52
N ARG A 454 -17.52 -8.23 -4.85
CA ARG A 454 -17.25 -6.84 -5.28
C ARG A 454 -15.76 -6.47 -5.27
N LEU A 455 -14.98 -7.07 -4.37
CA LEU A 455 -13.53 -6.84 -4.25
C LEU A 455 -12.70 -7.68 -5.24
N ARG A 456 -13.16 -8.87 -5.65
CA ARG A 456 -12.52 -9.77 -6.63
C ARG A 456 -12.95 -9.46 -8.07
N PHE A 457 -14.20 -9.05 -8.30
CA PHE A 457 -14.77 -8.83 -9.65
C PHE A 457 -14.20 -7.64 -10.44
N ALA A 458 -13.08 -7.03 -10.02
CA ALA A 458 -12.35 -6.06 -10.84
C ALA A 458 -11.23 -6.70 -11.69
N ASN A 459 -10.83 -7.96 -11.43
CA ASN A 459 -9.75 -8.57 -12.20
C ASN A 459 -10.29 -9.43 -13.35
N GLN A 460 -10.73 -8.76 -14.41
CA GLN A 460 -11.20 -9.37 -15.67
C GLN A 460 -10.26 -10.48 -16.19
N ARG A 461 -8.97 -10.43 -15.85
CA ARG A 461 -7.97 -11.43 -16.24
C ARG A 461 -8.13 -12.78 -15.56
N GLU A 462 -8.55 -12.82 -14.29
CA GLU A 462 -8.82 -14.08 -13.60
C GLU A 462 -10.07 -14.76 -14.15
N GLU A 463 -11.15 -14.00 -14.32
CA GLU A 463 -12.39 -14.53 -14.90
C GLU A 463 -12.11 -15.10 -16.30
N THR A 464 -11.30 -14.39 -17.09
CA THR A 464 -10.88 -14.86 -18.41
C THR A 464 -10.00 -16.11 -18.32
N ALA A 465 -9.09 -16.19 -17.34
CA ALA A 465 -8.28 -17.38 -17.10
C ALA A 465 -9.14 -18.61 -16.72
N THR A 466 -10.11 -18.44 -15.81
CA THR A 466 -11.10 -19.47 -15.45
C THR A 466 -11.91 -19.91 -16.66
N ARG A 467 -12.30 -18.97 -17.53
CA ARG A 467 -13.00 -19.26 -18.78
C ARG A 467 -12.14 -20.08 -19.76
N PHE A 468 -10.83 -19.85 -19.83
CA PHE A 468 -9.95 -20.68 -20.65
C PHE A 468 -9.89 -22.12 -20.16
N LEU A 469 -9.92 -22.34 -18.84
CA LEU A 469 -9.94 -23.67 -18.23
C LEU A 469 -11.26 -24.39 -18.46
N SER A 470 -12.40 -23.69 -18.28
CA SER A 470 -13.72 -24.27 -18.52
C SER A 470 -13.91 -24.68 -19.98
N ASN A 471 -13.29 -23.97 -20.90
CA ASN A 471 -13.33 -24.26 -22.34
C ASN A 471 -12.25 -25.24 -22.81
N ASN A 472 -11.46 -25.84 -21.90
CA ASN A 472 -10.32 -26.72 -22.20
C ASN A 472 -9.35 -26.10 -23.21
N ALA A 473 -9.13 -24.79 -23.12
CA ALA A 473 -8.33 -24.02 -24.06
C ALA A 473 -6.85 -23.90 -23.66
N VAL A 474 -6.43 -24.61 -22.61
CA VAL A 474 -5.07 -24.58 -22.04
C VAL A 474 -4.41 -25.94 -22.22
N GLN A 475 -3.20 -25.96 -22.76
CA GLN A 475 -2.39 -27.16 -22.91
C GLN A 475 -0.99 -26.91 -22.34
N ILE A 476 -0.54 -27.77 -21.43
CA ILE A 476 0.83 -27.73 -20.90
C ILE A 476 1.74 -28.47 -21.86
N THR A 477 2.83 -27.84 -22.29
CA THR A 477 3.79 -28.41 -23.24
C THR A 477 5.03 -28.97 -22.54
N SER A 478 5.48 -28.33 -21.45
CA SER A 478 6.62 -28.82 -20.68
C SER A 478 6.49 -28.48 -19.19
N VAL A 479 6.88 -29.43 -18.36
CA VAL A 479 7.02 -29.28 -16.91
C VAL A 479 8.42 -29.76 -16.57
N ASN A 480 9.28 -28.86 -16.11
CA ASN A 480 10.63 -29.18 -15.68
C ASN A 480 10.80 -28.75 -14.22
N ASP A 481 11.23 -29.67 -13.36
CA ASP A 481 11.64 -29.35 -12.00
C ASP A 481 13.17 -29.32 -11.93
N THR A 482 13.73 -28.14 -11.68
CA THR A 482 15.17 -27.94 -11.55
C THR A 482 15.49 -27.27 -10.21
N GLN A 483 16.24 -27.99 -9.37
CA GLN A 483 16.82 -27.49 -8.11
C GLN A 483 15.80 -26.81 -7.15
N GLY A 484 14.53 -27.23 -7.17
CA GLY A 484 13.48 -26.64 -6.32
C GLY A 484 12.78 -25.43 -6.94
N THR A 485 12.89 -25.25 -8.25
CA THR A 485 12.06 -24.34 -9.03
C THR A 485 11.35 -25.12 -10.14
N LEU A 486 10.04 -24.96 -10.23
CA LEU A 486 9.19 -25.62 -11.22
C LEU A 486 8.98 -24.69 -12.42
N GLN A 487 9.47 -25.07 -13.58
CA GLN A 487 9.29 -24.35 -14.84
C GLN A 487 8.14 -24.98 -15.64
N LEU A 488 7.12 -24.18 -15.91
CA LEU A 488 5.98 -24.54 -16.74
C LEU A 488 6.02 -23.78 -18.05
N GLN A 489 5.75 -24.47 -19.14
CA GLN A 489 5.43 -23.84 -20.42
C GLN A 489 4.18 -24.48 -20.99
N GLY A 490 3.38 -23.68 -21.69
CA GLY A 490 2.21 -24.19 -22.37
C GLY A 490 1.66 -23.23 -23.41
N ASN A 491 0.54 -23.64 -23.97
CA ASN A 491 -0.21 -22.93 -24.99
C ASN A 491 -1.61 -22.64 -24.46
N VAL A 492 -2.06 -21.40 -24.61
CA VAL A 492 -3.43 -20.98 -24.28
C VAL A 492 -4.08 -20.44 -25.54
N ARG A 493 -5.21 -21.04 -25.93
CA ARG A 493 -5.98 -20.63 -27.10
C ARG A 493 -7.03 -19.61 -26.70
N ASP A 494 -6.88 -18.38 -27.17
CA ASP A 494 -7.91 -17.35 -27.08
C ASP A 494 -8.44 -17.05 -28.48
N LYS A 495 -9.69 -17.44 -28.72
CA LYS A 495 -10.36 -17.36 -30.02
C LYS A 495 -9.53 -18.03 -31.13
N SER A 496 -9.02 -17.24 -32.08
CA SER A 496 -8.25 -17.71 -33.24
C SER A 496 -6.73 -17.61 -33.05
N LYS A 497 -6.25 -17.18 -31.88
CA LYS A 497 -4.82 -17.02 -31.59
C LYS A 497 -4.37 -17.95 -30.47
N THR A 498 -3.16 -18.45 -30.59
CA THR A 498 -2.49 -19.25 -29.54
C THR A 498 -1.40 -18.39 -28.92
N TYR A 499 -1.44 -18.29 -27.61
CA TYR A 499 -0.43 -17.60 -26.80
C TYR A 499 0.41 -18.62 -26.07
N ASN A 500 1.70 -18.32 -25.92
CA ASN A 500 2.66 -19.25 -25.31
C ASN A 500 3.14 -18.67 -23.98
N PRO A 501 2.41 -18.87 -22.87
CA PRO A 501 2.90 -18.53 -21.55
C PRO A 501 3.97 -19.52 -21.07
N ALA A 502 4.95 -18.99 -20.36
CA ALA A 502 5.91 -19.72 -19.56
C ALA A 502 5.97 -19.10 -18.16
N LEU A 503 6.13 -19.89 -17.11
CA LEU A 503 6.30 -19.36 -15.76
C LEU A 503 7.17 -20.28 -14.90
N THR A 504 7.86 -19.69 -13.94
CA THR A 504 8.72 -20.37 -12.97
C THR A 504 8.12 -20.16 -11.59
N ILE A 505 7.94 -21.27 -10.88
CA ILE A 505 7.40 -21.34 -9.53
C ILE A 505 8.52 -21.75 -8.57
N ASP A 506 8.60 -21.17 -7.38
CA ASP A 506 9.49 -21.62 -6.31
C ASP A 506 8.90 -22.78 -5.48
N ARG A 507 9.65 -23.26 -4.48
CA ARG A 507 9.22 -24.34 -3.56
C ARG A 507 7.97 -23.99 -2.74
N ASP A 508 7.69 -22.70 -2.55
CA ASP A 508 6.52 -22.23 -1.83
C ASP A 508 5.31 -22.07 -2.76
N GLU A 509 5.39 -22.56 -4.00
CA GLU A 509 4.37 -22.42 -5.05
C GLU A 509 4.12 -20.97 -5.55
N ARG A 510 5.09 -20.06 -5.40
CA ARG A 510 4.97 -18.65 -5.81
C ARG A 510 5.54 -18.40 -7.20
N ILE A 511 4.92 -17.51 -7.98
CA ILE A 511 5.45 -17.12 -9.31
C ILE A 511 6.65 -16.18 -9.14
N ILE A 512 7.85 -16.66 -9.46
CA ILE A 512 9.09 -15.87 -9.39
C ILE A 512 9.48 -15.25 -10.73
N ALA A 513 9.10 -15.89 -11.84
CA ALA A 513 9.32 -15.38 -13.18
C ALA A 513 8.19 -15.85 -14.11
N ALA A 514 7.85 -15.06 -15.13
CA ALA A 514 6.91 -15.50 -16.15
C ALA A 514 7.11 -14.70 -17.44
N GLU A 515 6.76 -15.33 -18.56
CA GLU A 515 6.79 -14.80 -19.92
C GLU A 515 5.50 -15.15 -20.66
N CYS A 516 5.05 -14.29 -21.58
CA CYS A 516 3.92 -14.58 -22.44
C CYS A 516 3.98 -13.76 -23.73
N THR A 517 3.46 -14.32 -24.83
CA THR A 517 3.40 -13.65 -26.13
C THR A 517 2.21 -12.69 -26.30
N CYS A 518 1.36 -12.55 -25.27
CA CYS A 518 0.20 -11.65 -25.35
C CYS A 518 0.60 -10.17 -25.26
N ASN A 519 -0.22 -9.29 -25.86
CA ASN A 519 0.03 -7.85 -25.89
C ASN A 519 0.12 -7.26 -24.47
N TRP A 520 -0.70 -7.74 -23.53
CA TRP A 520 -0.67 -7.27 -22.15
C TRP A 520 0.71 -7.47 -21.51
N TYR A 521 1.27 -8.68 -21.62
CA TYR A 521 2.58 -9.00 -21.07
C TYR A 521 3.70 -8.25 -21.81
N GLN A 522 3.61 -8.09 -23.13
CA GLN A 522 4.60 -7.32 -23.88
C GLN A 522 4.67 -5.86 -23.43
N GLN A 523 3.53 -5.26 -23.09
CA GLN A 523 3.46 -3.87 -22.62
C GLN A 523 3.79 -3.71 -21.14
N ASN A 524 3.35 -4.62 -20.29
CA ASN A 524 3.38 -4.45 -18.83
C ASN A 524 4.31 -5.42 -18.09
N LYS A 525 4.82 -6.47 -18.77
CA LYS A 525 5.56 -7.58 -18.15
C LYS A 525 4.80 -8.11 -16.92
N LEU A 526 5.49 -8.31 -15.80
CA LEU A 526 4.88 -8.64 -14.51
C LEU A 526 4.59 -7.42 -13.62
N TYR A 527 4.86 -6.20 -14.11
CA TYR A 527 4.71 -4.96 -13.31
C TYR A 527 3.26 -4.65 -12.93
N LYS A 528 2.28 -5.26 -13.63
CA LYS A 528 0.85 -5.18 -13.31
C LYS A 528 0.24 -6.54 -12.98
N GLY A 529 1.05 -7.47 -12.47
CA GLY A 529 0.64 -8.86 -12.27
C GLY A 529 0.61 -9.69 -13.56
N PRO A 530 0.45 -11.02 -13.44
CA PRO A 530 0.42 -11.95 -14.58
C PRO A 530 -0.77 -11.68 -15.51
N CYS A 531 -0.63 -12.03 -16.79
CA CYS A 531 -1.76 -12.02 -17.73
C CYS A 531 -2.68 -13.24 -17.51
N GLU A 532 -3.88 -13.16 -18.04
CA GLU A 532 -4.90 -14.22 -18.07
C GLU A 532 -4.34 -15.57 -18.58
N HIS A 533 -3.41 -15.55 -19.53
CA HIS A 533 -2.79 -16.77 -20.08
C HIS A 533 -1.82 -17.44 -19.09
N ILE A 534 -1.00 -16.64 -18.39
CA ILE A 534 -0.06 -17.15 -17.37
C ILE A 534 -0.86 -17.75 -16.20
N LEU A 535 -1.94 -17.08 -15.80
CA LEU A 535 -2.86 -17.58 -14.78
C LEU A 535 -3.51 -18.89 -15.19
N ALA A 536 -4.03 -18.96 -16.41
CA ALA A 536 -4.68 -20.16 -16.94
C ALA A 536 -3.70 -21.34 -17.00
N LEU A 537 -2.44 -21.11 -17.40
CA LEU A 537 -1.41 -22.14 -17.40
C LEU A 537 -1.15 -22.69 -15.99
N ARG A 538 -1.00 -21.81 -14.99
CA ARG A 538 -0.79 -22.21 -13.59
C ARG A 538 -1.97 -23.01 -13.03
N MET A 539 -3.18 -22.52 -13.26
CA MET A 539 -4.41 -23.20 -12.83
C MET A 539 -4.59 -24.57 -13.51
N GLN A 540 -4.23 -24.70 -14.79
CA GLN A 540 -4.29 -25.98 -15.49
C GLN A 540 -3.29 -26.98 -14.91
N HIS A 541 -2.10 -26.52 -14.54
CA HIS A 541 -1.11 -27.37 -13.88
C HIS A 541 -1.63 -27.86 -12.53
N ALA A 542 -2.16 -26.96 -11.69
CA ALA A 542 -2.76 -27.34 -10.41
C ALA A 542 -3.88 -28.38 -10.58
N ARG A 543 -4.71 -28.25 -11.62
CA ARG A 543 -5.76 -29.23 -11.96
C ARG A 543 -5.23 -30.58 -12.45
N GLN A 544 -4.05 -30.61 -13.08
CA GLN A 544 -3.42 -31.85 -13.57
C GLN A 544 -2.53 -32.54 -12.51
N SER A 545 -2.12 -31.81 -11.48
CA SER A 545 -1.33 -32.31 -10.36
C SER A 545 -2.16 -32.77 -9.16
N GLN A 546 -3.46 -32.46 -9.13
CA GLN A 546 -4.48 -33.13 -8.30
C GLN A 546 -4.89 -34.45 -8.96
#